data_AF-A0AAU5G2C7-F1
#
_entry.id   AF-A0AAU5G2C7-F1
#
_cell.length_a   1.000
_cell.length_b   1.000
_cell.length_c   1.000
_cell.angle_alpha   90.00
_cell.angle_beta   90.00
_cell.angle_gamma   90.00
#
_symmetry.space_group_name_H-M   'P 1'
#
loop_
_entity.id
_entity.type
_entity.pdbx_description
1 polymer ?
#
loop_
_entity_poly.entity_id
_entity_poly.type
_entity_poly.pdbx_seq_one_letter_code
_entity_poly.pdbx_strand_id
1 'polypeptide(L)'
;MKDDRPFIPSKDGIDTQSNLNSDLLFDVLGSLGLNAAPFETKRMLIDHSLLAARNKIAHGEFLALDREGYEELHAEVILIIETIRNLVVDAVGNQLYRKSSTG
;
A
#
# COMPACT_ATOMS: atom_id res chain seq x y z
N MET A 1 25.49 -4.90 7.10
CA MET A 1 25.03 -4.29 5.83
C MET A 1 23.68 -4.89 5.52
N LYS A 2 22.62 -4.08 5.52
CA LYS A 2 21.34 -4.54 4.97
C LYS A 2 21.55 -4.72 3.47
N ASP A 3 21.03 -5.82 2.96
CA ASP A 3 21.03 -6.17 1.56
C ASP A 3 20.15 -5.17 0.81
N ASP A 4 20.76 -4.21 0.14
CA ASP A 4 20.10 -3.09 -0.57
C ASP A 4 19.56 -3.49 -1.95
N ARG A 5 19.42 -4.81 -2.19
CA ARG A 5 18.83 -5.31 -3.43
C ARG A 5 17.34 -4.93 -3.44
N PRO A 6 16.87 -4.18 -4.46
CA PRO A 6 15.46 -3.91 -4.59
C PRO A 6 14.73 -5.26 -4.69
N PHE A 7 13.86 -5.50 -3.72
CA PHE A 7 12.92 -6.60 -3.75
C PHE A 7 12.18 -6.58 -5.10
N ILE A 8 11.94 -7.72 -5.73
CA ILE A 8 11.12 -7.79 -6.95
C ILE A 8 9.99 -8.78 -6.68
N PRO A 9 8.73 -8.33 -6.74
CA PRO A 9 7.55 -9.17 -6.62
C PRO A 9 7.58 -10.36 -7.57
N SER A 10 7.79 -11.56 -7.06
CA SER A 10 7.56 -12.81 -7.78
C SER A 10 6.41 -13.59 -7.13
N LYS A 11 5.91 -14.63 -7.80
CA LYS A 11 4.84 -15.49 -7.25
C LYS A 11 5.19 -16.09 -5.88
N ASP A 12 6.49 -16.24 -5.61
CA ASP A 12 7.05 -16.71 -4.33
C ASP A 12 7.70 -15.56 -3.52
N GLY A 13 7.69 -14.34 -4.06
CA GLY A 13 8.44 -13.19 -3.56
C GLY A 13 7.64 -12.28 -2.65
N ILE A 14 6.38 -11.95 -3.00
CA ILE A 14 5.55 -11.11 -2.12
C ILE A 14 5.00 -11.96 -0.98
N ASP A 15 5.79 -12.10 0.07
CA ASP A 15 5.25 -12.41 1.37
C ASP A 15 4.43 -11.20 1.82
N THR A 16 3.13 -11.24 1.55
CA THR A 16 2.21 -10.17 1.96
C THR A 16 2.07 -10.07 3.48
N GLN A 17 2.86 -10.87 4.21
CA GLN A 17 2.57 -11.29 5.57
C GLN A 17 1.12 -11.81 5.62
N SER A 18 0.63 -12.17 6.80
CA SER A 18 -0.80 -12.38 6.98
C SER A 18 -1.63 -11.08 6.85
N ASN A 19 -0.97 -9.91 6.74
CA ASN A 19 -1.57 -8.58 6.79
C ASN A 19 -0.79 -7.54 5.98
N LEU A 20 -1.50 -6.84 5.06
CA LEU A 20 -0.96 -5.71 4.30
C LEU A 20 -0.97 -4.44 5.16
N ASN A 21 0.16 -4.11 5.79
CA ASN A 21 0.37 -2.87 6.53
C ASN A 21 1.00 -1.77 5.65
N SER A 22 1.16 -0.57 6.19
CA SER A 22 1.72 0.57 5.46
C SER A 22 3.18 0.35 5.03
N ASP A 23 3.99 -0.30 5.85
CA ASP A 23 5.38 -0.63 5.49
C ASP A 23 5.46 -1.57 4.29
N LEU A 24 4.66 -2.64 4.29
CA LEU A 24 4.60 -3.58 3.18
C LEU A 24 4.05 -2.93 1.91
N LEU A 25 3.08 -2.03 2.02
CA LEU A 25 2.65 -1.23 0.87
C LEU A 25 3.83 -0.44 0.29
N PHE A 26 4.66 0.17 1.14
CA PHE A 26 5.79 0.98 0.67
C PHE A 26 6.89 0.12 0.07
N ASP A 27 7.16 -1.05 0.65
CA ASP A 27 8.08 -2.03 0.09
C ASP A 27 7.63 -2.49 -1.29
N VAL A 28 6.33 -2.80 -1.46
CA VAL A 28 5.77 -3.20 -2.76
C VAL A 28 5.86 -2.05 -3.77
N LEU A 29 5.49 -0.82 -3.39
CA LEU A 29 5.59 0.32 -4.31
C LEU A 29 7.05 0.61 -4.70
N GLY A 30 7.96 0.61 -3.72
CA GLY A 30 9.39 0.83 -3.95
C GLY A 30 10.03 -0.25 -4.81
N SER A 31 9.62 -1.51 -4.64
CA SER A 31 10.04 -2.65 -5.45
C SER A 31 9.70 -2.50 -6.94
N LEU A 32 8.62 -1.76 -7.23
CA LEU A 32 8.14 -1.45 -8.57
C LEU A 32 8.67 -0.11 -9.09
N GLY A 33 9.52 0.58 -8.32
CA GLY A 33 10.01 1.93 -8.64
C GLY A 33 8.93 3.01 -8.55
N LEU A 34 7.83 2.76 -7.83
CA LEU A 34 6.72 3.70 -7.66
C LEU A 34 6.93 4.57 -6.42
N ASN A 35 6.57 5.85 -6.53
CA ASN A 35 6.69 6.81 -5.43
C ASN A 35 5.62 6.56 -4.36
N ALA A 36 6.03 6.16 -3.16
CA ALA A 36 5.14 5.92 -2.02
C ALA A 36 4.85 7.17 -1.17
N ALA A 37 5.51 8.31 -1.44
CA ALA A 37 5.35 9.55 -0.66
C ALA A 37 3.89 9.99 -0.42
N PRO A 38 2.94 9.83 -1.38
CA PRO A 38 1.55 10.20 -1.16
C PRO A 38 0.88 9.46 0.01
N PHE A 39 1.39 8.29 0.40
CA PHE A 39 0.81 7.42 1.41
C PHE A 39 1.49 7.54 2.78
N GLU A 40 2.60 8.27 2.90
CA GLU A 40 3.33 8.43 4.17
C GLU A 40 2.44 9.05 5.27
N THR A 41 1.60 10.01 4.90
CA THR A 41 0.64 10.65 5.82
C THR A 41 -0.57 9.74 6.12
N LYS A 42 -0.73 8.63 5.42
CA LYS A 42 -1.84 7.68 5.55
C LYS A 42 -1.50 6.45 6.39
N ARG A 43 -0.29 6.37 6.97
CA ARG A 43 0.15 5.24 7.82
C ARG A 43 -0.86 4.90 8.92
N MET A 44 -1.30 5.90 9.70
CA MET A 44 -2.29 5.70 10.76
C MET A 44 -3.62 5.14 10.24
N LEU A 45 -4.07 5.61 9.07
CA LEU A 45 -5.29 5.14 8.45
C LEU A 45 -5.15 3.67 8.01
N ILE A 46 -4.04 3.31 7.37
CA ILE A 46 -3.80 1.96 6.87
C ILE A 46 -3.65 0.98 8.04
N ASP A 47 -2.81 1.31 9.03
CA ASP A 47 -2.41 0.36 10.08
C ASP A 47 -3.47 0.23 11.19
N HIS A 48 -4.11 1.34 11.57
CA HIS A 48 -5.05 1.35 12.68
C HIS A 48 -6.50 1.42 12.23
N SER A 49 -6.86 2.39 11.39
CA SER A 49 -8.26 2.57 10.99
C SER A 49 -8.76 1.43 10.08
N LEU A 50 -7.91 0.91 9.20
CA LEU A 50 -8.24 -0.19 8.30
C LEU A 50 -7.81 -1.56 8.85
N LEU A 51 -6.50 -1.77 9.01
CA LEU A 51 -5.96 -3.10 9.30
C LEU A 51 -6.38 -3.62 10.68
N ALA A 52 -6.20 -2.82 11.73
CA ALA A 52 -6.60 -3.23 13.08
C ALA A 52 -8.12 -3.41 13.19
N ALA A 53 -8.93 -2.54 12.56
CA ALA A 53 -10.38 -2.70 12.51
C ALA A 53 -10.81 -4.01 11.83
N ARG A 54 -10.21 -4.34 10.68
CA ARG A 54 -10.42 -5.61 9.96
C ARG A 54 -10.06 -6.81 10.82
N ASN A 55 -8.94 -6.75 11.54
CA ASN A 55 -8.52 -7.86 12.43
C ASN A 55 -9.49 -8.04 13.59
N LYS A 56 -9.95 -6.95 14.23
CA LYS A 56 -10.97 -7.01 15.29
C LYS A 56 -12.24 -7.71 14.81
N ILE A 57 -12.74 -7.33 13.63
CA ILE A 57 -13.93 -7.96 13.03
C ILE A 57 -13.70 -9.46 12.81
N ALA A 58 -12.55 -9.84 12.23
CA ALA A 58 -12.22 -11.25 11.96
C ALA A 58 -12.08 -12.10 13.24
N HIS A 59 -11.63 -11.49 14.33
CA HIS A 59 -11.53 -12.13 15.65
C HIS A 59 -12.83 -12.09 16.47
N GLY A 60 -13.90 -11.46 15.95
CA GLY A 60 -15.17 -11.32 16.66
C GLY A 60 -15.12 -10.33 17.82
N GLU A 61 -14.13 -9.43 17.82
CA GLU A 61 -14.01 -8.36 18.81
C GLU A 61 -14.96 -7.21 18.51
N PHE A 62 -15.40 -6.52 19.56
CA PHE A 62 -16.23 -5.34 19.42
C PHE A 62 -15.44 -4.19 18.78
N LEU A 63 -15.99 -3.64 17.70
CA LEU A 63 -15.48 -2.46 17.01
C LEU A 63 -16.52 -1.34 17.14
N ALA A 64 -16.17 -0.27 17.85
CA ALA A 64 -16.96 0.95 17.87
C ALA A 64 -16.68 1.74 16.57
N LEU A 65 -17.44 1.44 15.52
CA LEU A 65 -17.43 2.15 14.24
C LEU A 65 -18.87 2.49 13.89
N ASP A 66 -19.17 3.77 13.77
CA ASP A 66 -20.48 4.23 13.32
C ASP A 66 -20.52 4.36 11.79
N ARG A 67 -21.69 4.74 11.27
CA ARG A 67 -21.90 4.87 9.83
C ARG A 67 -20.98 5.93 9.21
N GLU A 68 -20.81 7.06 9.87
CA GLU A 68 -20.01 8.18 9.37
C GLU A 68 -18.53 7.79 9.32
N GLY A 69 -17.99 7.20 10.39
CA GLY A 69 -16.62 6.69 10.41
C GLY A 69 -16.38 5.59 9.37
N TYR A 70 -17.38 4.74 9.11
CA TYR A 70 -17.29 3.78 8.01
C TYR A 70 -17.23 4.47 6.64
N GLU A 71 -18.10 5.44 6.37
CA GLU A 71 -18.17 6.15 5.09
C GLU A 71 -16.88 6.94 4.81
N GLU A 72 -16.31 7.57 5.83
CA GLU A 72 -15.00 8.24 5.76
C GLU A 72 -13.87 7.24 5.44
N LEU A 73 -13.78 6.15 6.20
CA LEU A 73 -12.77 5.12 5.98
C LEU A 73 -12.89 4.52 4.58
N HIS A 74 -14.11 4.23 4.14
CA HIS A 74 -14.38 3.72 2.80
C HIS A 74 -13.91 4.70 1.71
N ALA A 75 -14.25 5.99 1.83
CA ALA A 75 -13.86 7.00 0.84
C ALA A 75 -12.33 7.13 0.74
N GLU A 76 -11.64 7.15 1.88
CA GLU A 76 -10.17 7.22 1.93
C GLU A 76 -9.50 5.97 1.34
N VAL A 77 -10.04 4.77 1.61
CA VAL A 77 -9.51 3.52 1.03
C VAL A 77 -9.69 3.49 -0.48
N ILE A 78 -10.86 3.91 -1.00
CA ILE A 78 -11.07 4.03 -2.45
C ILE A 78 -10.10 5.05 -3.06
N LEU A 79 -9.88 6.19 -2.41
CA LEU A 79 -8.91 7.18 -2.86
C LEU A 79 -7.49 6.60 -2.92
N ILE A 80 -7.07 5.81 -1.93
CA ILE A 80 -5.77 5.13 -1.94
C ILE A 80 -5.66 4.18 -3.13
N ILE A 81 -6.69 3.36 -3.38
CA ILE A 81 -6.72 2.41 -4.51
C ILE A 81 -6.61 3.15 -5.86
N GLU A 82 -7.39 4.21 -6.04
CA GLU A 82 -7.34 5.02 -7.27
C GLU A 82 -6.00 5.75 -7.43
N THR A 83 -5.39 6.20 -6.33
CA THR A 83 -4.04 6.80 -6.37
C THR A 83 -2.99 5.77 -6.81
N ILE A 84 -3.05 4.54 -6.30
CA ILE A 84 -2.16 3.45 -6.72
C ILE A 84 -2.36 3.13 -8.20
N ARG A 85 -3.63 3.04 -8.66
CA ARG A 85 -3.95 2.84 -10.09
C ARG A 85 -3.25 3.90 -10.94
N ASN A 86 -3.40 5.17 -10.60
CA ASN A 86 -2.84 6.28 -11.37
C ASN A 86 -1.31 6.22 -11.39
N LEU A 87 -0.67 5.93 -10.26
CA LEU A 87 0.79 5.72 -10.20
C LEU A 87 1.26 4.63 -11.16
N VAL A 88 0.54 3.50 -11.24
CA VAL A 88 0.88 2.40 -12.15
C VAL A 88 0.68 2.82 -13.61
N VAL A 89 -0.46 3.45 -13.94
CA VAL A 89 -0.76 3.91 -15.30
C VAL A 89 0.28 4.93 -15.77
N ASP A 90 0.60 5.91 -14.92
CA ASP A 90 1.59 6.95 -15.20
C ASP A 90 2.99 6.35 -15.36
N ALA A 91 3.37 5.38 -14.53
CA ALA A 91 4.67 4.71 -14.65
C ALA A 91 4.81 3.94 -15.97
N VAL A 92 3.75 3.27 -16.42
CA VAL A 92 3.72 2.59 -17.73
C VAL A 92 3.77 3.60 -18.87
N GLY A 93 2.97 4.67 -18.81
CA GLY A 93 2.94 5.73 -19.81
C GLY A 93 4.28 6.44 -19.97
N ASN A 94 4.97 6.70 -18.86
CA ASN A 94 6.30 7.30 -18.82
C ASN A 94 7.45 6.30 -19.02
N GLN A 95 7.13 5.02 -19.25
CA GLN A 95 8.10 3.95 -19.47
C GLN A 95 9.14 3.82 -18.35
N LEU A 96 8.76 4.05 -17.08
CA LEU A 96 9.66 4.01 -15.92
C LEU A 96 10.29 2.64 -15.68
N TYR A 97 9.74 1.59 -16.31
CA TYR A 97 10.33 0.25 -16.33
C TYR A 97 11.60 0.15 -17.20
N ARG A 98 11.87 1.14 -18.06
CA ARG A 98 13.09 1.19 -18.88
C ARG A 98 14.22 1.76 -18.05
N LYS A 99 15.36 1.07 -18.04
CA LYS A 99 16.61 1.62 -17.50
C LYS A 99 16.90 2.91 -18.26
N SER A 100 17.05 4.04 -17.56
CA SER A 100 17.56 5.25 -18.20
C SER A 100 18.93 4.91 -18.80
N SER A 101 19.07 5.10 -20.12
CA SER A 101 20.36 5.01 -20.79
C SER A 101 21.23 6.17 -20.31
N THR A 102 21.83 6.03 -19.14
CA THR A 102 22.94 6.88 -18.72
C THR A 102 24.15 6.44 -19.54
N GLY A 103 24.49 7.23 -20.55
CA GLY A 103 25.74 7.13 -21.30
C GLY A 103 26.94 7.60 -20.50
#